data_AF-A0A1U8IHG6-F1
#
_entry.id   AF-A0A1U8IHG6-F1
#
_cell.length_a   1.000
_cell.length_b   1.000
_cell.length_c   1.000
_cell.angle_alpha   90.00
_cell.angle_beta   90.00
_cell.angle_gamma   90.00
#
_symmetry.space_group_name_H-M   'P 1'
#
loop_
_entity.id
_entity.type
_entity.pdbx_description
1 polymer ?
#
loop_
_entity_poly.entity_id
_entity_poly.type
_entity_poly.pdbx_seq_one_letter_code
_entity_poly.pdbx_strand_id
1 'polypeptide(L)'
;MYFNPYGGKMAEIAAEEIPFPHRAGNLWKIQYLANWNEAGIEAANRYIDLTRKLHEFMTPFVSKNPRQAFLNYRDADLGSSSHGKASYSAARLNGMKWFMGNFERLVQIKTEVDPTNFFSYEQSIPLLPQQVHLDDDI
;
A
#
# COMPACT_ATOMS: atom_id res chain seq x y z
N MET A 1 19.46 6.93 2.37
CA MET A 1 18.81 5.69 2.85
C MET A 1 18.77 5.73 4.36
N TYR A 2 17.62 5.45 4.96
CA TYR A 2 17.44 5.51 6.42
C TYR A 2 16.95 4.17 6.96
N PHE A 3 17.50 3.73 8.09
CA PHE A 3 17.13 2.50 8.79
C PHE A 3 16.48 2.86 10.12
N ASN A 4 15.26 2.39 10.34
CA ASN A 4 14.54 2.59 11.59
C ASN A 4 14.34 1.22 12.25
N PRO A 5 14.91 0.95 13.44
CA PRO A 5 14.77 -0.34 14.09
C PRO A 5 13.31 -0.59 14.48
N TYR A 6 12.83 -1.80 14.24
CA TYR A 6 11.54 -2.30 14.68
C TYR A 6 11.77 -3.42 15.69
N GLY A 7 11.03 -3.36 16.79
CA GLY A 7 11.25 -4.17 18.00
C GLY A 7 10.63 -3.46 19.21
N GLY A 8 11.01 -3.85 20.43
CA GLY A 8 10.46 -3.26 21.65
C GLY A 8 8.94 -3.17 21.60
N LYS A 9 8.39 -1.97 21.83
CA LYS A 9 6.94 -1.76 21.81
C LYS A 9 6.26 -2.14 20.49
N MET A 10 6.95 -2.01 19.35
CA MET A 10 6.40 -2.39 18.04
C MET A 10 6.21 -3.90 17.90
N ALA A 11 6.95 -4.71 18.65
CA ALA A 11 6.82 -6.17 18.66
C ALA A 11 5.76 -6.68 19.65
N GLU A 12 5.37 -5.86 20.63
CA GLU A 12 4.33 -6.22 21.62
C GLU A 12 2.91 -6.01 21.11
N ILE A 13 2.71 -5.07 20.18
CA ILE A 13 1.39 -4.74 19.63
C ILE A 13 1.02 -5.75 18.54
N ALA A 14 -0.18 -6.33 18.62
CA ALA A 14 -0.70 -7.24 17.60
C ALA A 14 -0.79 -6.54 16.22
N ALA A 15 -0.56 -7.29 15.14
CA ALA A 15 -0.59 -6.74 13.79
C ALA A 15 -1.99 -6.21 13.39
N GLU A 16 -3.02 -6.76 14.01
CA GLU A 16 -4.44 -6.48 13.74
C GLU A 16 -5.04 -5.42 14.68
N GLU A 17 -4.29 -4.96 15.68
CA GLU A 17 -4.75 -3.99 16.69
C GLU A 17 -5.22 -2.68 16.03
N ILE A 18 -4.48 -2.23 15.01
CA ILE A 18 -4.79 -1.07 14.19
C ILE A 18 -4.44 -1.36 12.72
N PRO A 19 -4.87 -0.55 11.74
CA PRO A 19 -4.62 -0.81 10.32
C PRO A 19 -3.15 -1.04 9.94
N PHE A 20 -2.20 -0.41 10.64
CA PHE A 20 -0.77 -0.56 10.41
C PHE A 20 -0.24 -1.91 10.93
N PRO A 21 0.14 -2.86 10.05
CA PRO A 21 0.35 -4.26 10.41
C PRO A 21 1.81 -4.63 10.72
N HIS A 22 2.78 -3.76 10.40
CA HIS A 22 4.20 -4.12 10.43
C HIS A 22 4.74 -4.11 11.86
N ARG A 23 4.51 -5.22 12.58
CA ARG A 23 4.83 -5.43 14.00
C ARG A 23 5.93 -6.48 14.18
N ALA A 24 5.76 -7.42 15.11
CA ALA A 24 6.68 -8.52 15.38
C ALA A 24 7.15 -9.23 14.09
N GLY A 25 8.43 -9.61 14.06
CA GLY A 25 9.07 -10.22 12.89
C GLY A 25 9.75 -9.23 11.93
N ASN A 26 9.48 -7.92 12.04
CA ASN A 26 10.19 -6.89 11.28
C ASN A 26 11.41 -6.38 12.08
N LEU A 27 12.61 -6.49 11.51
CA LEU A 27 13.84 -5.99 12.15
C LEU A 27 14.03 -4.48 11.96
N TRP A 28 13.76 -3.99 10.73
CA TRP A 28 13.98 -2.61 10.34
C TRP A 28 12.96 -2.16 9.30
N LYS A 29 12.55 -0.90 9.35
CA LYS A 29 11.95 -0.20 8.20
C LYS A 29 13.03 0.61 7.48
N ILE A 30 13.21 0.34 6.18
CA ILE A 30 14.21 1.01 5.35
C ILE A 30 13.52 1.99 4.39
N GLN A 31 14.01 3.23 4.31
CA GLN A 31 13.55 4.23 3.34
C GLN A 31 14.66 4.57 2.34
N TYR A 32 14.34 4.47 1.05
CA TYR A 32 15.16 4.97 -0.05
C TYR A 32 14.62 6.35 -0.45
N LEU A 33 15.44 7.39 -0.33
CA LEU A 33 15.06 8.77 -0.63
C LEU A 33 16.20 9.43 -1.39
N ALA A 34 15.85 10.19 -2.42
CA ALA A 34 16.73 11.10 -3.12
C ALA A 34 16.17 12.53 -2.97
N ASN A 35 17.01 13.46 -2.53
CA ASN A 35 16.72 14.89 -2.54
C ASN A 35 17.69 15.54 -3.51
N TRP A 36 17.22 16.54 -4.26
CA TRP A 36 18.04 17.25 -5.23
C TRP A 36 17.61 18.72 -5.32
N ASN A 37 18.54 19.59 -5.75
CA ASN A 37 18.30 21.04 -5.89
C ASN A 37 18.10 21.48 -7.34
N GLU A 38 18.31 20.57 -8.29
CA GLU A 38 18.20 20.83 -9.73
C GLU A 38 16.74 20.81 -10.19
N ALA A 39 16.30 21.87 -10.86
CA ALA A 39 14.94 21.96 -11.38
C ALA A 39 14.81 21.23 -12.73
N GLY A 40 13.57 20.90 -13.10
CA GLY A 40 13.25 20.33 -14.41
C GLY A 40 12.98 18.82 -14.40
N ILE A 41 12.28 18.36 -15.44
CA ILE A 41 11.82 16.98 -15.56
C ILE A 41 12.96 15.99 -15.74
N GLU A 42 14.06 16.40 -16.38
CA GLU A 42 15.25 15.57 -16.58
C GLU A 42 15.90 15.18 -15.24
N ALA A 43 16.10 16.17 -14.36
CA ALA A 43 16.60 15.94 -13.02
C ALA A 43 15.66 15.04 -12.21
N ALA A 44 14.35 15.35 -12.22
CA ALA A 44 13.34 14.55 -11.52
C ALA A 44 13.36 13.09 -11.97
N ASN A 45 13.32 12.84 -13.28
CA ASN A 45 13.37 11.48 -13.84
C ASN A 45 14.64 10.74 -13.42
N ARG A 46 15.80 11.40 -13.49
CA ARG A 46 17.09 10.81 -13.08
C ARG A 46 17.06 10.33 -11.63
N TYR A 47 16.63 11.16 -10.68
CA TYR A 47 16.65 10.80 -9.26
C TYR A 47 15.57 9.80 -8.87
N ILE A 48 14.39 9.87 -9.49
CA ILE A 48 13.35 8.85 -9.36
C ILE A 48 13.87 7.50 -9.87
N ASP A 49 14.49 7.46 -11.05
CA ASP A 49 15.01 6.22 -11.64
C ASP A 49 16.16 5.61 -10.83
N LEU A 50 17.04 6.43 -10.25
CA LEU A 50 18.06 5.94 -9.31
C LEU A 50 17.43 5.30 -8.07
N THR A 51 16.36 5.90 -7.54
CA THR A 51 15.63 5.36 -6.38
C THR A 51 14.93 4.05 -6.74
N ARG A 52 14.32 3.95 -7.93
CA ARG A 52 13.72 2.72 -8.46
C ARG A 52 14.75 1.60 -8.65
N LYS A 53 15.91 1.91 -9.23
CA LYS A 53 17.01 0.94 -9.38
C LYS A 53 17.49 0.39 -8.05
N LEU A 54 17.65 1.25 -7.04
CA LEU A 54 18.02 0.80 -5.70
C LEU A 54 16.90 -0.04 -5.06
N HIS A 55 15.64 0.39 -5.19
CA HIS A 55 14.49 -0.38 -4.70
C HIS A 55 14.40 -1.77 -5.36
N GLU A 56 14.61 -1.86 -6.67
CA GLU A 56 14.63 -3.12 -7.43
C GLU A 56 15.79 -4.02 -7.00
N PHE A 57 17.00 -3.47 -6.88
CA PHE A 57 18.17 -4.19 -6.39
C PHE A 57 17.94 -4.81 -5.00
N MET A 58 17.18 -4.13 -4.13
CA MET A 58 16.91 -4.60 -2.77
C MET A 58 15.84 -5.71 -2.69
N THR A 59 15.18 -6.06 -3.79
CA THR A 59 14.09 -7.06 -3.83
C THR A 59 14.38 -8.38 -3.11
N PRO A 60 15.53 -9.06 -3.29
CA PRO A 60 15.76 -10.35 -2.65
C PRO A 60 16.10 -10.26 -1.15
N PHE A 61 16.34 -9.06 -0.61
CA PHE A 61 16.81 -8.85 0.76
C PHE A 61 15.74 -8.30 1.71
N VAL A 62 14.57 -7.93 1.19
CA VAL A 62 13.47 -7.34 1.96
C VAL A 62 12.28 -8.30 2.05
N SER A 63 11.20 -7.87 2.73
CA SER A 63 9.98 -8.67 2.84
C SER A 63 9.43 -9.06 1.46
N LYS A 64 8.78 -10.23 1.43
CA LYS A 64 8.16 -10.81 0.23
C LYS A 64 6.82 -11.45 0.60
N ASN A 65 5.94 -11.58 -0.38
CA ASN A 65 4.61 -12.20 -0.26
C ASN A 65 3.70 -11.60 0.83
N PRO A 66 3.36 -10.30 0.77
CA PRO A 66 3.78 -9.31 -0.21
C PRO A 66 5.08 -8.58 0.18
N ARG A 67 5.69 -7.87 -0.77
CA ARG A 67 6.71 -6.88 -0.44
C ARG A 67 6.03 -5.71 0.27
N GLN A 68 6.28 -5.59 1.57
CA GLN A 68 5.56 -4.65 2.44
C GLN A 68 5.97 -3.21 2.16
N ALA A 69 5.02 -2.28 2.35
CA ALA A 69 5.18 -0.85 2.15
C ALA A 69 4.54 -0.07 3.31
N PHE A 70 4.93 1.19 3.48
CA PHE A 70 4.40 2.05 4.54
C PHE A 70 3.56 3.19 3.96
N LEU A 71 2.27 3.23 4.29
CA LEU A 71 1.31 4.18 3.70
C LEU A 71 1.75 5.65 3.74
N ASN A 72 2.39 6.08 4.84
CA ASN A 72 2.81 7.49 5.00
C ASN A 72 3.98 7.87 4.07
N TYR A 73 4.65 6.89 3.46
CA TYR A 73 5.55 7.10 2.33
C TYR A 73 4.84 6.60 1.08
N ARG A 74 3.87 7.38 0.62
CA ARG A 74 3.03 7.03 -0.52
C ARG A 74 3.91 6.85 -1.75
N ASP A 75 3.72 5.72 -2.42
CA ASP A 75 4.48 5.31 -3.58
C ASP A 75 3.52 4.97 -4.72
N ALA A 76 3.52 5.83 -5.76
CA ALA A 76 2.69 5.65 -6.94
C ALA A 76 3.14 4.46 -7.80
N ASP A 77 4.41 4.03 -7.69
CA ASP A 77 4.94 2.88 -8.43
C ASP A 77 4.39 1.55 -7.92
N LEU A 78 3.77 1.53 -6.73
CA LEU A 78 3.03 0.36 -6.24
C LEU A 78 1.75 0.10 -7.03
N GLY A 79 1.27 1.08 -7.82
CA GLY A 79 0.10 0.98 -8.66
C GLY A 79 -1.08 1.81 -8.14
N SER A 80 -2.05 2.03 -9.01
CA SER A 80 -3.29 2.77 -8.77
C SER A 80 -4.49 1.86 -8.98
N SER A 81 -5.59 2.14 -8.27
CA SER A 81 -6.90 1.54 -8.50
C SER A 81 -7.81 2.57 -9.17
N SER A 82 -8.12 2.37 -10.46
CA SER A 82 -9.19 3.11 -11.16
C SER A 82 -10.56 2.65 -10.65
N HIS A 83 -11.63 3.44 -10.81
CA HIS A 83 -12.98 3.11 -10.31
C HIS A 83 -13.59 1.88 -11.03
N GLY A 84 -14.28 0.97 -10.31
CA GLY A 84 -15.06 -0.15 -10.88
C GLY A 84 -14.74 -1.56 -10.32
N LYS A 85 -15.25 -2.66 -10.92
CA LYS A 85 -14.96 -4.04 -10.45
C LYS A 85 -13.49 -4.46 -10.65
N ALA A 86 -12.85 -3.97 -11.71
CA ALA A 86 -11.41 -4.12 -11.91
C ALA A 86 -10.60 -3.39 -10.81
N SER A 87 -11.22 -2.46 -10.07
CA SER A 87 -10.60 -1.71 -8.97
C SER A 87 -10.28 -2.58 -7.77
N TYR A 88 -11.17 -3.50 -7.37
CA TYR A 88 -11.02 -4.20 -6.10
C TYR A 88 -9.80 -5.13 -6.14
N SER A 89 -9.65 -5.93 -7.20
CA SER A 89 -8.50 -6.85 -7.32
C SER A 89 -7.16 -6.10 -7.39
N ALA A 90 -7.10 -4.98 -8.13
CA ALA A 90 -5.91 -4.14 -8.22
C ALA A 90 -5.60 -3.44 -6.88
N ALA A 91 -6.62 -2.84 -6.27
CA ALA A 91 -6.51 -2.21 -4.96
C ALA A 91 -6.14 -3.20 -3.87
N ARG A 92 -6.60 -4.46 -3.96
CA ARG A 92 -6.23 -5.53 -3.04
C ARG A 92 -4.75 -5.88 -3.17
N LEU A 93 -4.26 -6.07 -4.40
CA LEU A 93 -2.84 -6.36 -4.64
C LEU A 93 -1.93 -5.30 -3.99
N ASN A 94 -2.31 -4.02 -4.10
CA ASN A 94 -1.51 -2.90 -3.63
C ASN A 94 -1.74 -2.63 -2.14
N GLY A 95 -3.00 -2.65 -1.70
CA GLY A 95 -3.41 -2.43 -0.32
C GLY A 95 -2.88 -3.49 0.65
N MET A 96 -2.76 -4.74 0.21
CA MET A 96 -2.12 -5.80 0.99
C MET A 96 -0.65 -5.48 1.31
N LYS A 97 0.06 -4.68 0.49
CA LYS A 97 1.42 -4.23 0.78
C LYS A 97 1.46 -3.28 1.98
N TRP A 98 0.45 -2.44 2.15
CA TRP A 98 0.35 -1.48 3.26
C TRP A 98 -0.26 -2.09 4.52
N PHE A 99 -1.32 -2.88 4.35
CA PHE A 99 -2.22 -3.27 5.45
C PHE A 99 -2.21 -4.78 5.74
N MET A 100 -1.58 -5.61 4.89
CA MET A 100 -1.56 -7.06 5.05
C MET A 100 -2.96 -7.61 5.35
N GLY A 101 -3.12 -8.49 6.36
CA GLY A 101 -4.41 -9.06 6.75
C GLY A 101 -5.49 -8.03 7.13
N ASN A 102 -5.11 -6.78 7.44
CA ASN A 102 -6.06 -5.74 7.82
C ASN A 102 -6.80 -5.12 6.62
N PHE A 103 -6.36 -5.37 5.38
CA PHE A 103 -6.97 -4.77 4.20
C PHE A 103 -8.47 -5.10 4.08
N GLU A 104 -8.87 -6.35 4.32
CA GLU A 104 -10.27 -6.76 4.16
C GLU A 104 -11.19 -6.06 5.16
N ARG A 105 -10.74 -5.92 6.41
CA ARG A 105 -11.47 -5.16 7.44
C ARG A 105 -11.63 -3.70 7.04
N LEU A 106 -10.62 -3.09 6.41
CA LEU A 106 -10.71 -1.71 5.92
C LEU A 106 -11.74 -1.57 4.80
N VAL A 107 -11.78 -2.52 3.87
CA VAL A 107 -12.77 -2.51 2.78
C VAL A 107 -14.19 -2.63 3.33
N GLN A 108 -14.43 -3.51 4.30
CA GLN A 108 -15.73 -3.65 4.97
C GLN A 108 -16.17 -2.33 5.61
N ILE A 109 -15.29 -1.72 6.42
CA ILE A 109 -15.58 -0.44 7.08
C ILE A 109 -15.84 0.65 6.03
N LYS A 110 -14.99 0.76 5.00
CA LYS A 110 -15.15 1.73 3.92
C LYS A 110 -16.51 1.59 3.22
N THR A 111 -16.94 0.36 2.97
CA THR A 111 -18.23 0.07 2.33
C THR A 111 -19.42 0.51 3.19
N GLU A 112 -19.32 0.38 4.51
CA GLU A 112 -20.36 0.79 5.45
C GLU A 112 -20.43 2.32 5.61
N VAL A 113 -19.29 2.98 5.78
CA VAL A 113 -19.23 4.40 6.15
C VAL A 113 -19.21 5.36 4.95
N ASP A 114 -18.86 4.88 3.76
CA ASP A 114 -18.86 5.65 2.51
C ASP A 114 -19.33 4.79 1.32
N PRO A 115 -20.61 4.37 1.32
CA PRO A 115 -21.14 3.43 0.33
C PRO A 115 -21.19 3.98 -1.11
N THR A 116 -21.10 5.30 -1.29
CA THR A 116 -21.02 5.94 -2.61
C THR A 116 -19.58 6.15 -3.08
N ASN A 117 -18.60 5.76 -2.26
CA ASN A 117 -17.17 5.96 -2.49
C ASN A 117 -16.80 7.43 -2.77
N PHE A 118 -17.45 8.37 -2.08
CA PHE A 118 -17.21 9.80 -2.24
C PHE A 118 -15.75 10.16 -1.93
N PHE A 119 -15.20 9.61 -0.84
CA PHE A 119 -13.80 9.81 -0.45
C PHE A 119 -12.89 8.82 -1.18
N SER A 120 -12.63 9.07 -2.46
CA SER A 120 -11.77 8.23 -3.30
C SER A 120 -10.62 9.03 -3.93
N TYR A 121 -9.52 8.32 -4.18
CA TYR A 121 -8.33 8.79 -4.90
C TYR A 121 -7.61 7.57 -5.50
N GLU A 122 -6.51 7.80 -6.22
CA GLU A 122 -5.77 6.81 -7.02
C GLU A 122 -5.37 5.55 -6.23
N GLN A 123 -5.24 5.63 -4.91
CA GLN A 123 -4.82 4.53 -4.04
C GLN A 123 -5.75 4.36 -2.82
N SER A 124 -7.00 4.78 -2.95
CA SER A 124 -8.01 4.65 -1.89
C SER A 124 -8.40 3.20 -1.61
N ILE A 125 -8.89 2.93 -0.40
CA ILE A 125 -9.54 1.66 -0.08
C ILE A 125 -10.81 1.54 -0.95
N PRO A 126 -11.00 0.45 -1.71
CA PRO A 126 -12.16 0.27 -2.57
C PRO A 126 -13.40 -0.11 -1.74
N LEU A 127 -14.57 -0.09 -2.37
CA LEU A 127 -15.75 -0.77 -1.84
C LEU A 127 -15.67 -2.27 -2.10
N LEU A 128 -16.45 -3.05 -1.34
CA LEU A 128 -16.73 -4.43 -1.72
C LEU A 128 -17.36 -4.48 -3.13
N PRO A 129 -16.96 -5.44 -3.97
CA PRO A 129 -17.68 -5.68 -5.22
C PRO A 129 -19.15 -6.00 -4.91
N GLN A 130 -20.08 -5.28 -5.54
CA GLN A 130 -21.49 -5.66 -5.49
C GLN A 130 -21.63 -7.09 -6.01
N GLN A 131 -22.13 -8.00 -5.16
CA GLN A 131 -22.63 -9.28 -5.62
C GLN A 131 -23.78 -8.96 -6.57
N VAL A 132 -23.59 -9.30 -7.86
CA VAL A 132 -24.73 -9.31 -8.78
C VAL A 132 -25.54 -10.50 -8.34
N HIS A 133 -26.64 -10.27 -7.62
CA HIS A 133 -27.72 -11.23 -7.58
C HIS A 133 -28.17 -11.41 -9.03
N LEU A 134 -27.80 -12.55 -9.63
CA LEU A 134 -28.46 -13.06 -10.83
C LEU A 134 -29.80 -13.64 -10.37
N ASP A 135 -30.71 -12.77 -9.93
CA ASP A 135 -32.08 -13.16 -9.66
C ASP A 135 -32.97 -12.53 -10.74
N ASP A 136 -33.47 -13.42 -11.60
CA ASP A 136 -34.75 -13.38 -12.33
C ASP A 136 -34.95 -12.36 -13.46
N ASP A 137 -34.47 -12.73 -14.66
CA ASP A 137 -35.22 -12.51 -15.91
C ASP A 137 -35.69 -13.89 -16.43
N ILE A 138 -36.90 -14.30 -16.03
CA ILE A 138 -37.76 -15.25 -16.77
C ILE A 138 -38.80 -14.42 -17.53
#